data_AF-A0A1H1DVL9-F1
#
_entry.id   AF-A0A1H1DVL9-F1
#
_cell.length_a   1.000
_cell.length_b   1.000
_cell.length_c   1.000
_cell.angle_alpha   90.00
_cell.angle_beta   90.00
_cell.angle_gamma   90.00
#
_symmetry.space_group_name_H-M   'P 1'
#
loop_
_entity.id
_entity.type
_entity.pdbx_description
1 polymer ?
#
loop_
_entity_poly.entity_id
_entity_poly.type
_entity_poly.pdbx_seq_one_letter_code
_entity_poly.pdbx_strand_id
1 'polypeptide(L)'
;MDDVADGEMDGLCVTDCTRCPELVEGRSQIVNGAGPDDADLVFLGEAPGANEDEQGEPFVGRSGSVLDDALRDVGLARPDVRITNCVRCRPPENRDPKVGELENCAAWLERELELVDPELLVTLGKVPSEHVLDRDVAVTKEAGDVVDARIGGRAQRVLVCVHPAATLYDRSQEETFTDTIAKAADLADLTDGAGGQANLGDF
;
A
#
# COMPACT_ATOMS: atom_id res chain seq x y z
N MET A 1 -1.79 17.60 23.22
CA MET A 1 -0.49 17.03 23.64
C MET A 1 0.17 16.66 22.34
N ASP A 2 0.83 17.65 21.77
CA ASP A 2 1.48 17.58 20.47
C ASP A 2 2.86 16.97 20.67
N ASP A 3 2.96 15.64 20.58
CA ASP A 3 4.22 14.91 20.52
C ASP A 3 4.79 15.01 19.09
N VAL A 4 5.33 16.19 18.77
CA VAL A 4 6.17 16.40 17.58
C VAL A 4 7.63 16.20 18.02
N ALA A 5 8.09 14.95 18.06
CA ALA A 5 9.51 14.64 18.20
C ALA A 5 9.80 13.21 17.72
N ASP A 6 10.07 13.08 16.40
CA ASP A 6 11.07 12.19 15.78
C ASP A 6 10.65 11.88 14.33
N GLY A 7 11.20 12.65 13.39
CA GLY A 7 10.90 12.64 11.95
C GLY A 7 10.12 13.86 11.48
N GLU A 8 10.47 14.38 10.31
CA GLU A 8 9.74 15.42 9.59
C GLU A 8 9.06 14.79 8.35
N MET A 9 8.00 15.42 7.85
CA MET A 9 7.36 15.02 6.59
C MET A 9 7.23 16.26 5.71
N ASP A 10 7.90 16.25 4.56
CA ASP A 10 7.80 17.28 3.54
C ASP A 10 6.94 16.77 2.39
N GLY A 11 5.72 17.31 2.26
CA GLY A 11 4.70 16.77 1.37
C GLY A 11 4.36 15.32 1.72
N LEU A 12 4.65 14.40 0.80
CA LEU A 12 4.45 12.95 0.97
C LEU A 12 5.71 12.20 1.44
N CYS A 13 6.83 12.90 1.60
CA CYS A 13 8.12 12.30 1.91
C CYS A 13 8.44 12.43 3.39
N VAL A 14 8.65 11.30 4.07
CA VAL A 14 9.19 11.28 5.43
C VAL A 14 10.71 11.48 5.36
N THR A 15 11.21 12.39 6.18
CA THR A 15 12.64 12.71 6.34
C THR A 15 13.04 12.48 7.80
N ASP A 16 14.27 12.02 8.00
CA ASP A 16 14.95 11.96 9.32
C ASP A 16 14.18 11.24 10.46
N CYS A 17 13.27 10.31 10.15
CA CYS A 17 12.53 9.55 11.16
C CYS A 17 13.45 8.62 11.97
N THR A 18 13.37 8.71 13.31
CA THR A 18 14.20 7.94 14.26
C THR A 18 13.41 7.03 15.20
N ARG A 19 12.10 6.89 15.00
CA ARG A 19 11.18 6.19 15.94
C ARG A 19 11.47 4.71 16.17
N CYS A 20 12.16 4.05 15.23
CA CYS A 20 12.49 2.62 15.30
C CYS A 20 14.01 2.40 15.29
N PRO A 21 14.69 2.32 16.45
CA PRO A 21 16.16 2.25 16.52
C PRO A 21 16.78 1.14 15.66
N GLU A 22 16.22 -0.07 15.69
CA GLU A 22 16.75 -1.21 14.91
C GLU A 22 16.63 -0.99 13.40
N LEU A 23 15.52 -0.42 12.94
CA LEU A 23 15.33 -0.09 11.51
C LEU A 23 16.20 1.08 11.07
N VAL A 24 16.40 2.07 11.95
CA VAL A 24 17.26 3.24 11.70
C VAL A 24 18.72 2.81 11.56
N GLU A 25 19.17 1.88 12.42
CA GLU A 25 20.54 1.36 12.38
C GLU A 25 20.79 0.51 11.11
N GLY A 26 19.78 -0.23 10.66
CA GLY A 26 19.91 -1.18 9.55
C GLY A 26 19.61 -0.62 8.15
N ARG A 27 18.81 0.45 8.03
CA ARG A 27 18.41 0.99 6.72
C ARG A 27 19.57 1.72 6.03
N SER A 28 19.59 1.65 4.71
CA SER A 28 20.40 2.55 3.88
C SER A 28 19.70 3.89 3.72
N GLN A 29 18.36 3.87 3.54
CA GLN A 29 17.54 5.07 3.44
C GLN A 29 16.08 4.79 3.80
N ILE A 30 15.29 5.86 3.92
CA ILE A 30 13.83 5.76 4.04
C ILE A 30 13.26 5.55 2.62
N VAL A 31 12.45 4.52 2.45
CA VAL A 31 11.73 4.22 1.20
C VAL A 31 10.33 4.79 1.31
N ASN A 32 10.13 5.97 0.74
CA ASN A 32 8.82 6.63 0.67
C ASN A 32 7.97 6.02 -0.46
N GLY A 33 6.67 6.30 -0.43
CA GLY A 33 5.77 5.88 -1.52
C GLY A 33 6.12 6.57 -2.85
N ALA A 34 5.91 5.86 -3.95
CA ALA A 34 6.15 6.33 -5.32
C ALA A 34 4.85 6.35 -6.12
N GLY A 35 4.74 7.27 -7.09
CA GLY A 35 3.53 7.49 -7.89
C GLY A 35 2.93 8.88 -7.66
N PRO A 36 1.73 9.15 -8.23
CA PRO A 36 1.05 10.44 -8.10
C PRO A 36 0.74 10.80 -6.65
N ASP A 37 0.59 12.09 -6.39
CA ASP A 37 0.13 12.63 -5.12
C ASP A 37 -1.40 12.73 -5.03
N ASP A 38 -2.11 12.46 -6.14
CA ASP A 38 -3.56 12.43 -6.31
C ASP A 38 -4.06 11.07 -6.85
N ALA A 39 -3.32 9.99 -6.57
CA ALA A 39 -3.63 8.66 -7.10
C ALA A 39 -4.92 8.07 -6.51
N ASP A 40 -5.89 7.72 -7.36
CA ASP A 40 -7.13 7.04 -6.94
C ASP A 40 -6.88 5.61 -6.42
N LEU A 41 -5.81 4.97 -6.91
CA LEU A 41 -5.41 3.62 -6.56
C LEU A 41 -4.06 3.59 -5.84
N VAL A 42 -4.06 3.16 -4.58
CA VAL A 42 -2.85 2.96 -3.77
C VAL A 42 -2.65 1.48 -3.49
N PHE A 43 -1.45 0.97 -3.76
CA PHE A 43 -0.99 -0.35 -3.34
C PHE A 43 -0.13 -0.26 -2.08
N LEU A 44 -0.50 -1.03 -1.05
CA LEU A 44 0.16 -1.05 0.24
C LEU A 44 0.81 -2.41 0.49
N GLY A 45 2.14 -2.43 0.44
CA GLY A 45 2.95 -3.57 0.87
C GLY A 45 3.30 -3.53 2.35
N GLU A 46 4.12 -4.49 2.76
CA GLU A 46 4.53 -4.67 4.15
C GLU A 46 5.71 -3.76 4.53
N ALA A 47 6.84 -3.94 3.84
CA ALA A 47 8.11 -3.29 4.15
C ALA A 47 9.03 -3.30 2.92
N PRO A 48 10.05 -2.41 2.85
CA PRO A 48 11.06 -2.45 1.80
C PRO A 48 11.94 -3.71 1.92
N GLY A 49 12.28 -4.30 0.77
CA GLY A 49 13.32 -5.31 0.67
C GLY A 49 14.71 -4.68 0.47
N ALA A 50 15.70 -5.53 0.19
CA ALA A 50 17.09 -5.09 -0.01
C ALA A 50 17.25 -4.13 -1.19
N ASN A 51 16.59 -4.42 -2.31
CA ASN A 51 16.69 -3.60 -3.52
C ASN A 51 15.99 -2.25 -3.34
N GLU A 52 14.87 -2.25 -2.63
CA GLU A 52 14.10 -1.06 -2.29
C GLU A 52 14.91 -0.16 -1.34
N ASP A 53 15.52 -0.73 -0.30
CA ASP A 53 16.38 -0.01 0.63
C ASP A 53 17.61 0.61 -0.06
N GLU A 54 18.20 -0.09 -1.04
CA GLU A 54 19.34 0.44 -1.81
C GLU A 54 18.93 1.55 -2.78
N GLN A 55 17.75 1.45 -3.40
CA GLN A 55 17.32 2.37 -4.46
C GLN A 55 16.41 3.51 -3.98
N GLY A 56 15.81 3.39 -2.79
CA GLY A 56 14.89 4.39 -2.25
C GLY A 56 13.48 4.36 -2.85
N GLU A 57 13.16 3.32 -3.64
CA GLU A 57 11.87 3.19 -4.32
C GLU A 57 11.19 1.86 -3.94
N PRO A 58 9.88 1.83 -3.64
CA PRO A 58 9.18 0.61 -3.23
C PRO A 58 8.95 -0.33 -4.42
N PHE A 59 8.91 -1.64 -4.17
CA PHE A 59 8.61 -2.66 -5.19
C PHE A 59 9.48 -2.53 -6.46
N VAL A 60 10.80 -2.52 -6.30
CA VAL A 60 11.79 -2.55 -7.40
C VAL A 60 12.53 -3.87 -7.50
N GLY A 61 12.29 -4.79 -6.56
CA GLY A 61 12.73 -6.19 -6.61
C GLY A 61 11.82 -7.08 -7.46
N ARG A 62 11.97 -8.41 -7.28
CA ARG A 62 11.22 -9.42 -8.05
C ARG A 62 9.71 -9.33 -7.87
N SER A 63 9.23 -9.08 -6.64
CA SER A 63 7.80 -8.87 -6.39
C SER A 63 7.28 -7.61 -7.08
N GLY A 64 8.14 -6.59 -7.21
CA GLY A 64 7.85 -5.38 -7.98
C GLY A 64 7.63 -5.67 -9.45
N SER A 65 8.51 -6.45 -10.07
CA SER A 65 8.33 -6.85 -11.47
C SER A 65 7.02 -7.62 -11.71
N VAL A 66 6.63 -8.51 -10.78
CA VAL A 66 5.35 -9.22 -10.85
C VAL A 66 4.16 -8.26 -10.75
N LEU A 67 4.24 -7.27 -9.85
CA LEU A 67 3.22 -6.23 -9.75
C LEU A 67 3.15 -5.39 -11.04
N ASP A 68 4.29 -4.96 -11.56
CA ASP A 68 4.37 -4.18 -12.80
C ASP A 68 3.81 -4.95 -14.02
N ASP A 69 4.04 -6.26 -14.10
CA ASP A 69 3.49 -7.12 -15.14
C ASP A 69 1.96 -7.19 -15.02
N ALA A 70 1.43 -7.43 -13.82
CA ALA A 70 -0.01 -7.52 -13.60
C ALA A 70 -0.74 -6.18 -13.83
N LEU A 71 -0.13 -5.05 -13.45
CA LEU A 71 -0.66 -3.72 -13.78
C LEU A 71 -0.77 -3.54 -15.31
N ARG A 72 0.29 -3.90 -16.05
CA ARG A 72 0.31 -3.80 -17.51
C ARG A 72 -0.75 -4.67 -18.17
N ASP A 73 -1.00 -5.86 -17.65
CA ASP A 73 -2.01 -6.77 -18.18
C ASP A 73 -3.44 -6.21 -18.05
N VAL A 74 -3.69 -5.34 -17.07
CA VAL A 74 -4.99 -4.66 -16.87
C VAL A 74 -5.02 -3.25 -17.44
N GLY A 75 -4.02 -2.87 -18.22
CA GLY A 75 -3.96 -1.57 -18.90
C GLY A 75 -3.50 -0.40 -18.03
N LEU A 76 -3.03 -0.66 -16.81
CA LEU A 76 -2.44 0.34 -15.92
C LEU A 76 -0.91 0.38 -16.09
N ALA A 77 -0.33 1.57 -16.02
CA ALA A 77 1.10 1.77 -15.88
C ALA A 77 1.44 2.12 -14.43
N ARG A 78 2.68 1.82 -14.03
CA ARG A 78 3.20 2.16 -12.70
C ARG A 78 3.01 3.65 -12.32
N PRO A 79 3.13 4.63 -13.24
CA PRO A 79 2.86 6.04 -12.94
C PRO A 79 1.38 6.38 -12.74
N ASP A 80 0.44 5.48 -13.07
CA ASP A 80 -1.00 5.70 -12.90
C ASP A 80 -1.47 5.37 -11.47
N VAL A 81 -0.59 4.74 -10.68
CA VAL A 81 -0.91 4.22 -9.35
C VAL A 81 0.14 4.67 -8.36
N ARG A 82 -0.23 4.71 -7.08
CA ARG A 82 0.72 4.94 -6.00
C ARG A 82 1.05 3.64 -5.28
N ILE A 83 2.32 3.43 -4.96
CA ILE A 83 2.82 2.23 -4.28
C ILE A 83 3.58 2.66 -3.03
N THR A 84 3.23 2.10 -1.87
CA THR A 84 3.88 2.38 -0.58
C THR A 84 3.91 1.14 0.30
N ASN A 85 4.41 1.25 1.53
CA ASN A 85 4.50 0.15 2.51
C ASN A 85 4.05 0.60 3.91
N CYS A 86 3.60 -0.34 4.74
CA CYS A 86 3.23 -0.06 6.14
C CYS A 86 4.40 0.50 6.94
N VAL A 87 5.60 -0.05 6.76
CA VAL A 87 6.85 0.55 7.27
C VAL A 87 7.70 1.06 6.11
N ARG A 88 8.41 2.17 6.32
CA ARG A 88 9.26 2.81 5.29
C ARG A 88 10.73 2.41 5.36
N CYS A 89 11.11 1.51 6.25
CA CYS A 89 12.50 1.11 6.47
C CYS A 89 12.58 -0.42 6.44
N ARG A 90 13.61 -0.96 5.80
CA ARG A 90 13.82 -2.40 5.66
C ARG A 90 14.11 -3.05 7.02
N PRO A 91 13.33 -4.06 7.44
CA PRO A 91 13.68 -4.87 8.61
C PRO A 91 14.92 -5.74 8.38
N PRO A 92 15.72 -6.02 9.43
CA PRO A 92 16.87 -6.91 9.35
C PRO A 92 16.52 -8.24 8.68
N GLU A 93 17.34 -8.68 7.73
CA GLU A 93 17.17 -9.94 7.01
C GLU A 93 15.82 -10.09 6.27
N ASN A 94 15.11 -8.99 6.00
CA ASN A 94 13.76 -8.98 5.41
C ASN A 94 12.73 -9.77 6.23
N ARG A 95 12.87 -9.80 7.56
CA ARG A 95 11.80 -10.29 8.44
C ARG A 95 10.55 -9.40 8.33
N ASP A 96 9.42 -9.94 8.76
CA ASP A 96 8.22 -9.13 8.94
C ASP A 96 8.46 -8.00 9.97
N PRO A 97 7.88 -6.80 9.77
CA PRO A 97 7.95 -5.73 10.75
C PRO A 97 7.25 -6.12 12.06
N LYS A 98 7.84 -5.71 13.18
CA LYS A 98 7.27 -5.91 14.52
C LYS A 98 6.06 -5.00 14.68
N VAL A 99 5.14 -5.37 15.58
CA VAL A 99 3.96 -4.56 15.92
C VAL A 99 4.35 -3.12 16.27
N GLY A 100 5.35 -2.91 17.13
CA GLY A 100 5.82 -1.55 17.47
C GLY A 100 6.43 -0.78 16.29
N GLU A 101 6.96 -1.47 15.28
CA GLU A 101 7.49 -0.81 14.07
C GLU A 101 6.35 -0.34 13.16
N LEU A 102 5.30 -1.14 13.03
CA LEU A 102 4.05 -0.77 12.35
C LEU A 102 3.41 0.42 13.06
N GLU A 103 3.21 0.34 14.38
CA GLU A 103 2.62 1.43 15.19
C GLU A 103 3.38 2.74 15.05
N ASN A 104 4.72 2.69 15.10
CA ASN A 104 5.56 3.88 14.95
C ASN A 104 5.45 4.53 13.56
N CYS A 105 5.22 3.73 12.52
CA CYS A 105 5.11 4.19 11.13
C CYS A 105 3.66 4.52 10.71
N ALA A 106 2.66 4.08 11.47
CA ALA A 106 1.24 4.23 11.14
C ALA A 106 0.86 5.68 10.87
N ALA A 107 1.31 6.62 11.72
CA ALA A 107 1.03 8.05 11.54
C ALA A 107 1.54 8.62 10.19
N TRP A 108 2.63 8.05 9.64
CA TRP A 108 3.13 8.45 8.32
C TRP A 108 2.27 7.89 7.19
N LEU A 109 1.81 6.65 7.32
CA LEU A 109 0.88 6.04 6.38
C LEU A 109 -0.47 6.76 6.40
N GLU A 110 -1.02 7.04 7.59
CA GLU A 110 -2.25 7.82 7.77
C GLU A 110 -2.13 9.18 7.08
N ARG A 111 -1.03 9.91 7.33
CA ARG A 111 -0.82 11.22 6.72
C ARG A 111 -0.68 11.16 5.21
N GLU A 112 0.01 10.14 4.69
CA GLU A 112 0.13 9.90 3.24
C GLU A 112 -1.25 9.65 2.61
N LEU A 113 -2.06 8.77 3.19
CA LEU A 113 -3.41 8.47 2.69
C LEU A 113 -4.38 9.66 2.85
N GLU A 114 -4.22 10.49 3.87
CA GLU A 114 -4.97 11.74 4.02
C GLU A 114 -4.65 12.75 2.92
N LEU A 115 -3.38 12.84 2.51
CA LEU A 115 -2.93 13.76 1.48
C LEU A 115 -3.27 13.27 0.07
N VAL A 116 -3.12 11.97 -0.17
CA VAL A 116 -3.39 11.34 -1.46
C VAL A 116 -4.88 11.17 -1.73
N ASP A 117 -5.68 10.94 -0.69
CA ASP A 117 -7.14 10.74 -0.80
C ASP A 117 -7.53 9.62 -1.80
N PRO A 118 -6.96 8.40 -1.70
CA PRO A 118 -7.24 7.36 -2.68
C PRO A 118 -8.65 6.81 -2.51
N GLU A 119 -9.30 6.53 -3.62
CA GLU A 119 -10.63 5.92 -3.65
C GLU A 119 -10.60 4.42 -3.30
N LEU A 120 -9.47 3.76 -3.57
CA LEU A 120 -9.24 2.36 -3.26
C LEU A 120 -7.80 2.12 -2.76
N LEU A 121 -7.70 1.43 -1.63
CA LEU A 121 -6.44 0.95 -1.08
C LEU A 121 -6.35 -0.57 -1.30
N VAL A 122 -5.35 -1.05 -2.01
CA VAL A 122 -5.09 -2.48 -2.22
C VAL A 122 -4.01 -2.96 -1.27
N THR A 123 -4.34 -3.83 -0.32
CA THR A 123 -3.34 -4.41 0.58
C THR A 123 -2.72 -5.65 -0.03
N LEU A 124 -1.38 -5.67 -0.11
CA LEU A 124 -0.62 -6.76 -0.71
C LEU A 124 -0.08 -7.67 0.39
N GLY A 125 -0.82 -8.73 0.74
CA GLY A 125 -0.41 -9.72 1.73
C GLY A 125 -1.01 -9.52 3.11
N LYS A 126 -0.54 -10.34 4.06
CA LYS A 126 -1.16 -10.50 5.37
C LYS A 126 -0.93 -9.30 6.27
N VAL A 127 0.33 -8.93 6.46
CA VAL A 127 0.70 -7.82 7.36
C VAL A 127 -0.01 -6.51 7.01
N PRO A 128 -0.02 -6.00 5.76
CA PRO A 128 -0.73 -4.77 5.46
C PRO A 128 -2.24 -4.91 5.64
N SER A 129 -2.82 -6.07 5.29
CA SER A 129 -4.27 -6.31 5.46
C SER A 129 -4.67 -6.31 6.93
N GLU A 130 -3.95 -7.02 7.80
CA GLU A 130 -4.26 -7.06 9.24
C GLU A 130 -4.01 -5.71 9.90
N HIS A 131 -2.96 -5.01 9.49
CA HIS A 131 -2.61 -3.70 10.05
C HIS A 131 -3.69 -2.65 9.78
N VAL A 132 -4.22 -2.56 8.55
CA VAL A 132 -5.23 -1.55 8.22
C VAL A 132 -6.66 -1.94 8.59
N LEU A 133 -6.96 -3.25 8.64
CA LEU A 133 -8.29 -3.75 9.00
C LEU A 133 -8.48 -3.97 10.51
N ASP A 134 -7.40 -3.92 11.29
CA ASP A 134 -7.38 -4.15 12.74
C ASP A 134 -8.05 -5.48 13.15
N ARG A 135 -7.76 -6.54 12.39
CA ARG A 135 -8.25 -7.90 12.64
C ARG A 135 -7.37 -8.94 11.96
N ASP A 136 -7.51 -10.20 12.36
CA ASP A 136 -6.93 -11.32 11.62
C ASP A 136 -7.52 -11.41 10.20
N VAL A 137 -6.67 -11.70 9.21
CA VAL A 137 -7.05 -11.82 7.79
C VAL A 137 -6.50 -13.11 7.21
N ALA A 138 -7.40 -13.97 6.70
CA ALA A 138 -7.06 -15.15 5.93
C ALA A 138 -6.86 -14.77 4.46
N VAL A 139 -5.75 -14.13 4.13
CA VAL A 139 -5.51 -13.45 2.84
C VAL A 139 -5.90 -14.27 1.61
N THR A 140 -5.48 -15.54 1.50
CA THR A 140 -5.82 -16.36 0.32
C THR A 140 -7.33 -16.58 0.16
N LYS A 141 -8.11 -16.58 1.25
CA LYS A 141 -9.57 -16.75 1.21
C LYS A 141 -10.32 -15.44 1.00
N GLU A 142 -9.76 -14.35 1.50
CA GLU A 142 -10.36 -13.02 1.48
C GLU A 142 -9.84 -12.16 0.32
N ALA A 143 -8.88 -12.67 -0.45
CA ALA A 143 -8.38 -12.00 -1.64
C ALA A 143 -9.52 -11.73 -2.62
N GLY A 144 -9.63 -10.47 -3.06
CA GLY A 144 -10.74 -10.00 -3.86
C GLY A 144 -11.88 -9.37 -3.04
N ASP A 145 -11.93 -9.53 -1.71
CA ASP A 145 -12.95 -8.88 -0.88
C ASP A 145 -12.65 -7.39 -0.73
N VAL A 146 -13.71 -6.57 -0.83
CA VAL A 146 -13.67 -5.14 -0.53
C VAL A 146 -14.28 -4.91 0.84
N VAL A 147 -13.52 -4.31 1.74
CA VAL A 147 -13.91 -4.07 3.13
C VAL A 147 -13.74 -2.58 3.45
N ASP A 148 -14.72 -1.99 4.12
CA ASP A 148 -14.59 -0.63 4.64
C ASP A 148 -13.76 -0.65 5.93
N ALA A 149 -12.73 0.20 5.97
CA ALA A 149 -11.85 0.38 7.11
C ALA A 149 -11.83 1.84 7.55
N ARG A 150 -11.38 2.08 8.79
CA ARG A 150 -11.04 3.43 9.24
C ARG A 150 -9.52 3.48 9.49
N ILE A 151 -8.83 4.30 8.70
CA ILE A 151 -7.39 4.52 8.82
C ILE A 151 -7.19 5.97 9.26
N GLY A 152 -6.66 6.17 10.47
CA GLY A 152 -6.67 7.48 11.13
C GLY A 152 -8.08 8.06 11.25
N GLY A 153 -8.28 9.28 10.73
CA GLY A 153 -9.59 9.96 10.72
C GLY A 153 -10.51 9.59 9.54
N ARG A 154 -10.05 8.80 8.58
CA ARG A 154 -10.67 8.61 7.25
C ARG A 154 -11.35 7.25 7.12
N ALA A 155 -12.48 7.21 6.43
CA ALA A 155 -13.07 5.97 5.91
C ALA A 155 -12.38 5.61 4.59
N GLN A 156 -11.94 4.36 4.45
CA GLN A 156 -11.19 3.87 3.30
C GLN A 156 -11.78 2.55 2.82
N ARG A 157 -12.01 2.40 1.51
CA ARG A 157 -12.28 1.09 0.91
C ARG A 157 -10.96 0.35 0.74
N VAL A 158 -10.90 -0.86 1.25
CA VAL A 158 -9.71 -1.72 1.21
C VAL A 158 -10.01 -2.97 0.41
N LEU A 159 -9.25 -3.22 -0.66
CA LEU A 159 -9.28 -4.47 -1.42
C LEU A 159 -8.14 -5.37 -0.93
N VAL A 160 -8.50 -6.54 -0.40
CA VAL A 160 -7.50 -7.51 0.10
C VAL A 160 -6.91 -8.26 -1.09
N CYS A 161 -5.57 -8.36 -1.14
CA CYS A 161 -4.85 -9.09 -2.16
C CYS A 161 -3.74 -9.96 -1.56
N VAL A 162 -3.38 -11.05 -2.24
CA VAL A 162 -2.16 -11.81 -1.92
C VAL A 162 -0.91 -11.00 -2.29
N HIS A 163 0.19 -11.17 -1.55
CA HIS A 163 1.43 -10.47 -1.89
C HIS A 163 2.01 -11.01 -3.21
N PRO A 164 2.52 -10.16 -4.14
CA PRO A 164 3.06 -10.60 -5.44
C PRO A 164 4.15 -11.67 -5.30
N ALA A 165 4.97 -11.60 -4.25
CA ALA A 165 6.00 -12.62 -4.00
C ALA A 165 5.43 -14.04 -3.82
N ALA A 166 4.17 -14.21 -3.41
CA ALA A 166 3.55 -15.51 -3.23
C ALA A 166 3.52 -16.31 -4.54
N THR A 167 3.32 -15.64 -5.68
CA THR A 167 3.27 -16.26 -7.01
C THR A 167 4.62 -16.81 -7.45
N LEU A 168 5.72 -16.23 -6.94
CA LEU A 168 7.09 -16.69 -7.24
C LEU A 168 7.40 -18.07 -6.63
N TYR A 169 6.69 -18.46 -5.57
CA TYR A 169 6.91 -19.70 -4.84
C TYR A 169 5.76 -20.70 -5.03
N ASP A 170 4.53 -20.21 -5.22
CA ASP A 170 3.33 -21.00 -5.41
C ASP A 170 2.49 -20.46 -6.57
N ARG A 171 2.56 -21.17 -7.71
CA ARG A 171 1.82 -20.81 -8.92
C ARG A 171 0.31 -20.84 -8.74
N SER A 172 -0.23 -21.55 -7.74
CA SER A 172 -1.67 -21.56 -7.49
C SER A 172 -2.19 -20.18 -7.06
N GLN A 173 -1.30 -19.28 -6.62
CA GLN A 173 -1.65 -17.92 -6.23
C GLN A 173 -1.63 -16.94 -7.41
N GLU A 174 -1.17 -17.33 -8.60
CA GLU A 174 -1.09 -16.45 -9.77
C GLU A 174 -2.48 -15.94 -10.17
N GLU A 175 -3.46 -16.84 -10.35
CA GLU A 175 -4.83 -16.48 -10.73
C GLU A 175 -5.49 -15.59 -9.68
N THR A 176 -5.37 -15.94 -8.39
CA THR A 176 -5.90 -15.12 -7.29
C THR A 176 -5.30 -13.71 -7.28
N PHE A 177 -4.00 -13.58 -7.52
CA PHE A 177 -3.32 -12.29 -7.60
C PHE A 177 -3.83 -11.49 -8.81
N THR A 178 -3.76 -12.04 -10.02
CA THR A 178 -4.12 -11.33 -11.25
C THR A 178 -5.59 -10.94 -11.29
N ASP A 179 -6.50 -11.79 -10.82
CA ASP A 179 -7.93 -11.48 -10.74
C ASP A 179 -8.21 -10.34 -9.76
N THR A 180 -7.45 -10.27 -8.66
CA THR A 180 -7.59 -9.18 -7.70
C THR A 180 -7.08 -7.86 -8.29
N ILE A 181 -5.98 -7.88 -9.05
CA ILE A 181 -5.46 -6.68 -9.74
C ILE A 181 -6.44 -6.21 -10.83
N ALA A 182 -7.03 -7.13 -11.60
CA ALA A 182 -8.08 -6.80 -12.58
C ALA A 182 -9.29 -6.15 -11.91
N LYS A 183 -9.75 -6.71 -10.79
CA LYS A 183 -10.83 -6.12 -10.01
C LYS A 183 -10.47 -4.73 -9.47
N ALA A 184 -9.22 -4.50 -9.07
CA ALA A 184 -8.76 -3.18 -8.62
C ALA A 184 -8.88 -2.13 -9.73
N ALA A 185 -8.46 -2.48 -10.95
CA ALA A 185 -8.58 -1.62 -12.13
C ALA A 185 -10.05 -1.32 -12.46
N ASP A 186 -10.91 -2.36 -12.49
CA ASP A 186 -12.35 -2.19 -12.75
C ASP A 186 -13.01 -1.24 -11.72
N LEU A 187 -12.62 -1.33 -10.44
CA LEU A 187 -13.18 -0.50 -9.38
C LEU A 187 -12.72 0.97 -9.45
N ALA A 188 -11.52 1.23 -9.99
CA ALA A 188 -11.00 2.57 -10.23
C ALA A 188 -11.62 3.21 -11.49
N ASP A 189 -11.89 2.44 -12.55
CA ASP A 189 -12.59 2.97 -13.73
C ASP A 189 -14.08 3.33 -13.43
N LEU A 190 -14.71 2.60 -12.51
CA LEU A 190 -16.13 2.80 -12.16
C LEU A 190 -16.38 4.12 -11.42
N THR A 191 -15.37 4.66 -10.75
CA THR A 191 -15.47 5.93 -10.02
C THR A 191 -15.23 7.13 -10.92
N ASP A 192 -14.34 7.02 -11.92
CA ASP A 192 -14.24 7.98 -13.03
C ASP A 192 -15.57 8.12 -13.81
N GLY A 193 -16.33 7.03 -13.94
CA GLY A 193 -17.66 7.01 -14.54
C GLY A 193 -18.80 7.55 -13.67
N ALA A 194 -18.61 7.63 -12.35
CA ALA A 194 -19.65 8.03 -11.38
C ALA A 194 -19.78 9.55 -11.19
N GLY A 195 -18.85 10.34 -11.76
CA GLY A 195 -18.91 11.83 -11.75
C GLY A 195 -19.98 12.45 -12.66
N GLY A 196 -20.79 11.64 -13.36
CA GLY A 196 -21.62 12.09 -14.49
C GLY A 196 -23.06 11.60 -14.52
N GLN A 197 -23.76 11.44 -13.39
CA GLN A 197 -25.22 11.39 -13.42
C GLN A 197 -25.88 11.77 -12.08
N ALA A 198 -25.93 13.06 -11.81
CA ALA A 198 -27.01 13.60 -11.00
C ALA A 198 -28.32 13.47 -11.80
N ASN A 199 -29.07 12.43 -11.49
CA ASN A 199 -30.50 12.36 -11.78
C ASN A 199 -31.18 13.58 -11.14
N LEU A 200 -31.51 14.60 -11.94
CA LEU A 200 -32.63 15.48 -11.65
C LEU A 200 -33.84 14.93 -12.40
N GLY A 201 -34.62 14.13 -11.68
CA GLY A 201 -35.99 13.83 -12.04
C GLY A 201 -36.88 15.06 -11.92
N ASP A 202 -37.94 15.05 -12.73
CA ASP A 202 -39.22 15.74 -12.60
C ASP A 202 -39.23 17.21 -12.17
N PHE A 203 -39.49 18.12 -13.12
CA PHE A 203 -40.62 19.07 -13.14
C PHE A 203 -40.87 19.58 -14.56
#